data_AF-A0A2S1FRN4-F1
#
_entry.id   AF-A0A2S1FRN4-F1
#
_cell.length_a   1.000
_cell.length_b   1.000
_cell.length_c   1.000
_cell.angle_alpha   90.00
_cell.angle_beta   90.00
_cell.angle_gamma   90.00
#
_symmetry.space_group_name_H-M   'P 1'
#
loop_
_entity.id
_entity.type
_entity.pdbx_description
1 polymer ?
#
loop_
_entity_poly.entity_id
_entity_poly.type
_entity_poly.pdbx_seq_one_letter_code
_entity_poly.pdbx_strand_id
1 'polypeptide(L)' 'GIEWLNSQSIPTYASELTNELLKKDGKVQAKNSFGGVNYWLVKNKIEVFYPGPGHTPDNLVVW' A
#
# COMPACT_ATOMS: atom_id res chain seq x y z
N GLY A 1 9.78 -0.11 7.06
CA GLY A 1 10.98 0.63 6.62
C GLY A 1 10.77 1.36 5.29
N ILE A 2 9.59 1.93 5.06
CA ILE A 2 9.27 2.65 3.81
C ILE A 2 10.22 3.83 3.60
N GLU A 3 10.48 4.62 4.64
CA GLU A 3 11.38 5.77 4.59
C GLU A 3 12.79 5.41 4.09
N TRP A 4 13.37 4.33 4.64
CA TRP A 4 14.68 3.86 4.22
C TRP A 4 14.67 3.34 2.76
N LEU A 5 13.66 2.56 2.37
CA LEU A 5 13.53 2.10 0.97
C LEU A 5 13.38 3.28 0.00
N ASN A 6 12.60 4.30 0.39
CA ASN A 6 12.42 5.52 -0.37
C ASN A 6 13.74 6.29 -0.55
N SER A 7 14.60 6.32 0.48
CA SER A 7 15.91 6.99 0.43
C SER A 7 16.89 6.27 -0.49
N GLN A 8 16.74 4.96 -0.66
CA GLN A 8 17.49 4.14 -1.63
C GLN A 8 16.87 4.14 -3.04
N SER A 9 15.85 4.98 -3.29
CA SER A 9 15.10 5.02 -4.56
C SER A 9 14.44 3.69 -4.96
N ILE A 10 14.17 2.82 -3.99
CA ILE A 10 13.43 1.57 -4.22
C ILE A 10 11.93 1.90 -4.26
N PRO A 11 11.18 1.44 -5.29
CA PRO A 11 9.74 1.65 -5.36
C PRO A 11 9.01 1.03 -4.18
N THR A 12 8.16 1.82 -3.53
CA THR A 12 7.27 1.39 -2.45
C THR A 12 5.83 1.57 -2.87
N TYR A 13 4.96 0.66 -2.42
CA TYR A 13 3.54 0.61 -2.79
C TYR A 13 2.68 0.48 -1.53
N ALA A 14 1.57 1.22 -1.50
CA ALA A 14 0.53 1.08 -0.49
C ALA A 14 -0.83 1.45 -1.12
N SER A 15 -1.95 1.04 -0.50
CA SER A 15 -3.25 1.56 -0.96
C SER A 15 -3.32 3.08 -0.74
N GLU A 16 -4.20 3.76 -1.48
CA GLU A 16 -4.50 5.18 -1.24
C GLU A 16 -4.90 5.42 0.22
N LEU A 17 -5.78 4.58 0.77
CA LEU A 17 -6.24 4.67 2.15
C LEU A 17 -5.11 4.47 3.17
N THR A 18 -4.20 3.50 2.93
CA THR A 18 -3.01 3.31 3.76
C THR A 18 -2.12 4.54 3.74
N ASN A 19 -1.89 5.13 2.57
CA ASN A 19 -1.07 6.34 2.45
C ASN A 19 -1.73 7.54 3.14
N GLU A 20 -3.05 7.67 3.12
CA GLU A 20 -3.78 8.69 3.87
C GLU A 20 -3.61 8.51 5.39
N LEU A 21 -3.73 7.27 5.89
CA LEU A 21 -3.52 6.96 7.30
C LEU A 21 -2.07 7.21 7.73
N LEU A 22 -1.07 6.84 6.91
CA LEU A 22 0.33 7.16 7.17
C LEU A 22 0.56 8.67 7.30
N LYS A 23 -0.02 9.46 6.39
CA LYS A 23 0.08 10.92 6.44
C LYS A 23 -0.58 11.49 7.70
N LYS A 24 -1.76 10.99 8.07
CA LYS A 24 -2.47 11.37 9.30
C LYS A 24 -1.63 11.07 10.54
N ASP A 25 -0.89 9.97 10.54
CA ASP A 25 -0.03 9.55 11.65
C ASP A 25 1.39 10.16 11.60
N GLY A 26 1.65 11.11 10.68
CA GLY A 26 2.95 11.76 10.54
C GLY A 26 4.06 10.82 10.07
N LYS A 27 3.72 9.76 9.35
CA LYS A 27 4.65 8.76 8.80
C LYS A 27 4.92 9.01 7.32
N VAL A 28 6.11 8.60 6.88
CA VAL A 28 6.48 8.64 5.45
C VAL A 28 5.60 7.70 4.64
N GLN A 29 4.98 8.24 3.58
CA GLN A 29 4.11 7.53 2.65
C GLN A 29 4.92 6.66 1.67
N ALA A 30 4.28 5.62 1.13
CA ALA A 30 4.80 4.92 -0.04
C ALA A 30 4.78 5.83 -1.28
N LYS A 31 5.75 5.69 -2.19
CA LYS A 31 5.86 6.55 -3.37
C LYS A 31 4.81 6.27 -4.45
N ASN A 32 4.27 5.07 -4.49
CA ASN A 32 3.21 4.67 -5.41
C ASN A 32 1.97 4.28 -4.61
N SER A 33 0.80 4.71 -5.09
CA SER A 33 -0.49 4.33 -4.54
C SER A 33 -1.35 3.62 -5.57
N PHE A 34 -2.26 2.79 -5.09
CA PHE A 34 -3.30 2.17 -5.89
C PHE A 34 -4.64 2.22 -5.15
N GLY A 35 -5.71 2.33 -5.93
CA GLY A 35 -7.09 2.25 -5.45
C GLY A 35 -7.82 1.02 -6.01
N GLY A 36 -9.09 0.87 -5.63
CA GLY A 36 -9.94 -0.22 -6.06
C GLY A 36 -9.80 -1.49 -5.22
N VAL A 37 -10.60 -2.51 -5.57
CA VAL A 37 -10.71 -3.76 -4.81
C VAL A 37 -9.60 -4.75 -5.13
N ASN A 38 -9.14 -4.79 -6.39
CA ASN A 38 -8.06 -5.65 -6.85
C ASN A 38 -6.99 -4.80 -7.54
N TYR A 39 -5.72 -5.14 -7.33
CA TYR A 39 -4.58 -4.49 -7.96
C TYR A 39 -3.48 -5.50 -8.28
N TRP A 40 -3.03 -5.54 -9.52
CA TRP A 40 -1.88 -6.35 -9.91
C TRP A 40 -0.58 -5.58 -9.67
N LEU A 41 0.14 -5.94 -8.61
CA LEU A 41 1.52 -5.45 -8.42
C LEU A 41 2.42 -6.01 -9.52
N VAL A 42 2.24 -7.30 -9.85
CA VAL A 42 2.87 -7.94 -11.00
C VAL A 42 1.82 -8.78 -11.71
N LYS A 43 1.44 -8.38 -12.92
CA LYS A 43 0.37 -9.03 -13.70
C LYS A 43 0.54 -10.55 -13.77
N ASN A 44 -0.51 -11.29 -13.42
CA ASN A 44 -0.57 -12.76 -13.39
C ASN A 44 0.44 -13.42 -12.44
N LYS A 45 0.96 -12.70 -11.44
CA LYS A 45 1.93 -13.24 -10.48
C LYS A 45 1.71 -12.79 -9.04
N ILE A 46 1.42 -11.49 -8.83
CA ILE A 46 1.23 -10.90 -7.51
C ILE A 46 0.03 -9.97 -7.58
N GLU A 47 -1.06 -10.37 -6.93
CA GLU A 47 -2.29 -9.58 -6.81
C GLU A 47 -2.45 -9.09 -5.37
N VAL A 48 -3.03 -7.91 -5.22
CA VAL A 48 -3.40 -7.31 -3.94
C VAL A 48 -4.91 -7.16 -3.93
N PHE A 49 -5.56 -7.67 -2.89
CA PHE A 49 -7.01 -7.65 -2.73
C PHE A 49 -7.42 -6.93 -1.44
N TYR A 50 -8.45 -6.09 -1.55
CA TYR A 50 -9.08 -5.38 -0.44
C TYR A 50 -10.39 -6.07 -0.03
N PRO A 51 -10.41 -6.84 1.09
CA PRO A 51 -11.61 -7.53 1.56
C PRO A 51 -12.60 -6.61 2.31
N GLY A 52 -12.25 -5.34 2.50
CA GLY A 52 -12.97 -4.42 3.37
C GLY A 52 -12.32 -4.25 4.76
N PRO A 53 -12.85 -3.33 5.60
CA PRO A 53 -12.32 -3.05 6.92
C PRO A 53 -12.36 -4.27 7.85
N GLY A 54 -11.33 -4.40 8.69
CA GLY A 54 -11.23 -5.49 9.67
C GLY A 54 -10.26 -5.15 10.79
N HIS A 55 -9.02 -5.64 10.68
CA HIS A 55 -7.95 -5.30 11.63
C HIS A 55 -7.66 -3.79 11.61
N THR A 56 -7.63 -3.21 10.41
CA THR A 56 -7.60 -1.76 10.18
C THR A 56 -8.52 -1.42 9.00
N PRO A 57 -8.93 -0.16 8.82
CA PRO A 57 -9.79 0.23 7.69
C PRO A 57 -9.16 -0.01 6.31
N ASP A 58 -7.83 -0.11 6.24
CA ASP A 58 -7.03 -0.19 5.02
C ASP A 58 -6.37 -1.56 4.81
N ASN A 59 -6.75 -2.59 5.57
CA ASN A 59 -6.09 -3.89 5.49
C ASN A 59 -6.24 -4.55 4.11
N LEU A 60 -5.17 -5.13 3.61
CA LEU A 60 -5.12 -5.83 2.33
C LEU A 60 -4.57 -7.24 2.52
N VAL A 61 -4.80 -8.10 1.53
CA VAL A 61 -4.11 -9.38 1.38
C VAL A 61 -3.33 -9.41 0.07
N VAL A 62 -2.27 -10.22 0.03
CA VAL A 62 -1.46 -10.46 -1.17
C VAL A 62 -1.62 -11.91 -1.59
N TRP A 63 -1.92 -12.16 -2.86
CA TRP A 63 -2.11 -13.47 -3.47
C TRP A 63 -1.08 -13.72 -4.58
#